data_AF-A0A851D6T8-F1
#
_entry.id   AF-A0A851D6T8-F1
#
_cell.length_a   1.000
_cell.length_b   1.000
_cell.length_c   1.000
_cell.angle_alpha   90.00
_cell.angle_beta   90.00
_cell.angle_gamma   90.00
#
_symmetry.space_group_name_H-M   'P 1'
#
loop_
_entity.id
_entity.type
_entity.pdbx_description
1 polymer ?
#
loop_
_entity_poly.entity_id
_entity_poly.type
_entity_poly.pdbx_seq_one_letter_code
_entity_poly.pdbx_strand_id
1 'polypeptide(L)'
;LVNWIIVQCGEQIEHPPPGRQHFQTWLMDGTLLCKLINSLHPKGNEPIAKISESKMAFKQMEQISQFLKAAEIYGVRTTDIFQTVDLWEGKDMAAVQRTLMALGSLAVTKDDGCYKGDPSWFHRKAQQNRRGFSEEQLRQGQNVIGLQMGSNKGASQSGMTGYGMPRQII
;
A
#
# COMPACT_ATOMS: atom_id res chain seq x y z
N LEU A 1 7.31 -0.35 14.05
CA LEU A 1 8.19 -1.08 13.10
C LEU A 1 8.96 -2.20 13.76
N VAL A 2 9.84 -1.94 14.73
CA VAL A 2 10.63 -3.01 15.42
C VAL A 2 9.74 -4.15 15.92
N ASN A 3 8.71 -3.83 16.70
CA ASN A 3 7.75 -4.83 17.20
C ASN A 3 7.10 -5.65 16.08
N TRP A 4 6.69 -4.99 14.99
CA TRP A 4 6.11 -5.69 13.83
C TRP A 4 7.11 -6.65 13.20
N ILE A 5 8.35 -6.21 12.95
CA ILE A 5 9.38 -7.05 12.32
C ILE A 5 9.66 -8.30 13.18
N ILE A 6 9.75 -8.14 14.50
CA ILE A 6 9.96 -9.26 15.43
C ILE A 6 8.79 -10.25 15.35
N VAL A 7 7.55 -9.76 15.46
CA VAL A 7 6.35 -10.62 15.42
C VAL A 7 6.20 -11.31 14.06
N GLN A 8 6.51 -10.60 12.98
CA GLN A 8 6.38 -11.08 11.61
C GLN A 8 7.40 -12.20 11.30
N CYS A 9 8.66 -12.00 11.70
CA CYS A 9 9.76 -12.94 11.48
C CYS A 9 9.84 -14.09 12.51
N GLY A 10 9.31 -13.92 13.73
CA GLY A 10 9.23 -14.97 14.76
C GLY A 10 10.16 -14.77 15.98
N GLU A 11 10.03 -15.68 16.96
CA GLU A 11 10.40 -15.50 18.38
C GLU A 11 11.91 -15.45 18.73
N GLN A 12 12.83 -15.61 17.77
CA GLN A 12 14.28 -15.62 18.05
C GLN A 12 15.01 -14.34 17.60
N ILE A 13 14.34 -13.19 17.65
CA ILE A 13 14.96 -11.92 17.28
C ILE A 13 15.07 -11.03 18.51
N GLU A 14 16.30 -10.69 18.87
CA GLU A 14 16.57 -9.74 19.94
C GLU A 14 16.04 -8.36 19.59
N HIS A 15 15.39 -7.72 20.56
CA HIS A 15 14.88 -6.38 20.41
C HIS A 15 16.06 -5.38 20.44
N PRO A 16 16.31 -4.61 19.37
CA PRO A 16 17.39 -3.63 19.36
C PRO A 16 17.09 -2.50 20.36
N PRO A 17 18.13 -1.87 20.95
CA PRO A 17 17.94 -0.65 21.72
C PRO A 17 17.26 0.43 20.89
N PRO A 18 16.51 1.35 21.51
CA PRO A 18 15.91 2.47 20.78
C PRO A 18 17.01 3.35 20.15
N GLY A 19 16.70 3.91 18.98
CA GLY A 19 17.56 4.87 18.29
C GLY A 19 17.87 4.48 16.85
N ARG A 20 18.08 5.50 16.02
CA ARG A 20 18.34 5.36 14.58
C ARG A 20 19.54 4.47 14.28
N GLN A 21 20.64 4.63 15.02
CA GLN A 21 21.88 3.90 14.76
C GLN A 21 21.72 2.40 15.05
N HIS A 22 21.10 2.06 16.18
CA HIS A 22 20.81 0.67 16.54
C HIS A 22 19.88 0.01 15.52
N PHE A 23 18.84 0.74 15.09
CA PHE A 23 17.91 0.26 14.06
C PHE A 23 18.61 0.01 12.71
N GLN A 24 19.53 0.90 12.30
CA GLN A 24 20.34 0.71 11.11
C GLN A 24 21.19 -0.56 11.23
N THR A 25 22.01 -0.67 12.28
CA THR A 25 22.92 -1.81 12.48
C THR A 25 22.16 -3.14 12.54
N TRP A 26 20.95 -3.14 13.11
CA TRP A 26 20.08 -4.31 13.19
C TRP A 26 19.58 -4.81 11.82
N LEU A 27 19.37 -3.90 10.86
CA LEU A 27 18.89 -4.24 9.51
C LEU A 27 20.00 -4.32 8.46
N MET A 28 21.19 -3.79 8.76
CA MET A 28 22.31 -3.60 7.83
C MET A 28 22.83 -4.90 7.19
N ASP A 29 22.74 -6.02 7.91
CA ASP A 29 23.14 -7.33 7.37
C ASP A 29 22.18 -7.85 6.28
N GLY A 30 20.98 -7.26 6.14
CA GLY A 30 19.99 -7.62 5.12
C GLY A 30 19.25 -8.95 5.39
N THR A 31 19.80 -9.84 6.22
CA THR A 31 19.19 -11.13 6.55
C THR A 31 17.81 -11.00 7.18
N LEU A 32 17.62 -10.04 8.10
CA LEU A 32 16.32 -9.78 8.72
C LEU A 32 15.29 -9.24 7.73
N LEU A 33 15.71 -8.42 6.76
CA LEU A 33 14.84 -7.93 5.69
C LEU A 33 14.42 -9.07 4.75
N CYS A 34 15.34 -9.98 4.42
CA CYS A 34 15.01 -11.17 3.62
C CYS A 34 14.02 -12.10 4.35
N LYS A 35 14.23 -12.32 5.66
CA LYS A 35 13.29 -13.09 6.50
C LYS A 35 11.92 -12.42 6.55
N LEU A 36 11.88 -11.09 6.66
CA LEU A 36 10.66 -10.31 6.70
C LEU A 36 9.82 -10.51 5.43
N ILE A 37 10.41 -10.29 4.25
CA ILE A 37 9.67 -10.43 3.00
C ILE A 37 9.26 -11.88 2.71
N ASN A 38 10.10 -12.86 3.07
CA ASN A 38 9.73 -14.28 2.94
C ASN A 38 8.53 -14.64 3.81
N SER A 39 8.48 -14.14 5.05
CA SER A 39 7.36 -14.42 5.96
C SER A 39 6.02 -13.84 5.50
N LEU A 40 6.04 -12.84 4.61
CA LEU A 40 4.85 -12.25 3.99
C LEU A 40 4.33 -13.06 2.78
N HIS A 41 5.01 -14.14 2.43
CA HIS A 41 4.58 -15.07 1.39
C HIS A 41 4.16 -16.41 2.01
N PRO A 42 3.25 -17.15 1.36
CA PRO A 42 2.92 -18.51 1.76
C PRO A 42 4.16 -19.42 1.73
N LYS A 43 4.20 -20.39 2.65
CA LYS A 43 5.29 -21.38 2.70
C LYS A 43 5.47 -22.06 1.34
N GLY A 44 6.69 -22.01 0.81
CA GLY A 44 7.05 -22.59 -0.50
C GLY A 44 7.02 -21.59 -1.66
N ASN A 45 6.51 -20.37 -1.48
CA ASN A 45 6.56 -19.30 -2.49
C ASN A 45 7.42 -18.11 -2.01
N GLU A 46 8.49 -18.42 -1.28
CA GLU A 46 9.40 -17.43 -0.74
C GLU A 46 10.27 -16.84 -1.86
N PRO A 47 10.32 -15.51 -2.02
CA PRO A 47 11.08 -14.88 -3.10
C PRO A 47 12.60 -15.05 -2.94
N ILE A 48 13.10 -15.28 -1.71
CA ILE A 48 14.53 -15.35 -1.41
C ILE A 48 14.84 -16.71 -0.77
N ALA A 49 15.28 -17.68 -1.58
CA ALA A 49 15.51 -19.05 -1.11
C ALA A 49 16.72 -19.24 -0.19
N LYS A 50 17.76 -18.41 -0.31
CA LYS A 50 19.03 -18.59 0.42
C LYS A 50 19.40 -17.35 1.21
N ILE A 51 19.17 -17.41 2.52
CA ILE A 51 19.57 -16.38 3.47
C ILE A 51 20.80 -16.90 4.23
N SER A 52 21.94 -16.22 4.09
CA SER A 52 23.18 -16.58 4.77
C SER A 52 23.78 -15.34 5.40
N GLU A 53 24.09 -15.40 6.69
CA GLU A 53 24.78 -14.31 7.37
C GLU A 53 26.21 -14.19 6.83
N SER A 54 26.68 -12.96 6.61
CA SER A 54 28.04 -12.72 6.15
C SER A 54 28.56 -11.36 6.58
N LYS A 55 29.81 -11.33 7.06
CA LYS A 55 30.51 -10.07 7.36
C LYS A 55 31.03 -9.33 6.12
N MET A 56 30.88 -9.91 4.92
CA MET A 56 31.34 -9.29 3.69
C MET A 56 30.35 -8.22 3.24
N ALA A 57 30.81 -6.97 3.16
CA ALA A 57 30.01 -5.81 2.74
C ALA A 57 29.21 -6.06 1.45
N PHE A 58 29.86 -6.64 0.44
CA PHE A 58 29.22 -6.96 -0.84
C PHE A 58 28.02 -7.92 -0.69
N LYS A 59 28.13 -8.94 0.17
CA LYS A 59 27.03 -9.90 0.40
C LYS A 59 25.86 -9.26 1.13
N GLN A 60 26.13 -8.41 2.13
CA GLN A 60 25.09 -7.67 2.85
C GLN A 60 24.34 -6.72 1.89
N MET A 61 25.08 -5.99 1.06
CA MET A 61 24.51 -5.12 0.03
C MET A 61 23.66 -5.89 -0.99
N GLU A 62 24.11 -7.07 -1.40
CA GLU A 62 23.37 -7.95 -2.30
C GLU A 62 22.07 -8.44 -1.65
N GLN A 63 22.09 -8.84 -0.38
CA GLN A 63 20.90 -9.27 0.36
C GLN A 63 19.87 -8.15 0.49
N ILE A 64 20.32 -6.92 0.81
CA ILE A 64 19.45 -5.74 0.80
C ILE A 64 18.84 -5.57 -0.60
N SER A 65 19.63 -5.67 -1.68
CA SER A 65 19.13 -5.57 -3.05
C SER A 65 18.08 -6.63 -3.39
N GLN A 66 18.26 -7.88 -2.94
CA GLN A 66 17.29 -8.96 -3.12
C GLN A 66 15.96 -8.64 -2.42
N PHE A 67 16.01 -8.13 -1.18
CA PHE A 67 14.83 -7.65 -0.47
C PHE A 67 14.11 -6.54 -1.24
N LEU A 68 14.84 -5.55 -1.77
CA LEU A 68 14.22 -4.43 -2.48
C LEU A 68 13.47 -4.89 -3.73
N LYS A 69 14.07 -5.80 -4.50
CA LYS A 69 13.41 -6.42 -5.67
C LYS A 69 12.16 -7.19 -5.27
N ALA A 70 12.23 -7.97 -4.19
CA ALA A 70 11.08 -8.72 -3.68
C ALA A 70 9.96 -7.79 -3.15
N ALA A 71 10.33 -6.67 -2.52
CA ALA A 71 9.38 -5.67 -2.04
C ALA A 71 8.67 -4.93 -3.19
N GLU A 72 9.39 -4.63 -4.27
CA GLU A 72 8.81 -4.09 -5.51
C GLU A 72 7.78 -5.06 -6.11
N ILE A 73 8.16 -6.34 -6.27
CA ILE A 73 7.27 -7.40 -6.78
C ILE A 73 6.06 -7.59 -5.86
N TYR A 74 6.24 -7.46 -4.55
CA TYR A 74 5.14 -7.52 -3.59
C TYR A 74 4.14 -6.36 -3.75
N GLY A 75 4.54 -5.27 -4.41
CA GLY A 75 3.67 -4.13 -4.75
C GLY A 75 4.05 -2.83 -4.04
N VAL A 76 5.20 -2.75 -3.38
CA VAL A 76 5.73 -1.47 -2.88
C VAL A 76 6.04 -0.59 -4.10
N ARG A 77 5.57 0.67 -4.07
CA ARG A 77 5.84 1.62 -5.16
C ARG A 77 7.33 1.93 -5.20
N THR A 78 7.89 2.01 -6.39
CA THR A 78 9.32 2.34 -6.61
C THR A 78 9.72 3.67 -5.97
N THR A 79 8.80 4.65 -5.90
CA THR A 79 9.02 5.94 -5.21
C THR A 79 9.22 5.80 -3.71
N ASP A 80 8.68 4.74 -3.11
CA ASP A 80 8.76 4.45 -1.68
C ASP A 80 9.91 3.47 -1.38
N ILE A 81 10.63 2.94 -2.38
CA ILE A 81 11.75 1.99 -2.21
C ILE A 81 13.06 2.75 -1.99
N PHE A 82 13.76 2.42 -0.90
CA PHE A 82 15.09 2.95 -0.60
C PHE A 82 16.18 2.31 -1.46
N GLN A 83 17.37 2.92 -1.52
CA GLN A 83 18.55 2.36 -2.18
C GLN A 83 19.46 1.65 -1.17
N THR A 84 20.20 0.62 -1.56
CA THR A 84 21.08 -0.13 -0.65
C THR A 84 21.99 0.75 0.22
N VAL A 85 22.52 1.85 -0.32
CA VAL A 85 23.36 2.81 0.41
C VAL A 85 22.63 3.57 1.51
N ASP A 86 21.31 3.76 1.40
CA ASP A 86 20.48 4.46 2.38
C ASP A 86 20.45 3.71 3.71
N LEU A 87 20.46 2.37 3.65
CA LEU A 87 20.52 1.50 4.81
C LEU A 87 21.97 1.17 5.20
N TRP A 88 22.78 0.74 4.24
CA TRP A 88 24.12 0.20 4.57
C TRP A 88 25.07 1.31 5.05
N GLU A 89 25.10 2.46 4.37
CA GLU A 89 25.87 3.63 4.83
C GLU A 89 25.06 4.55 5.74
N GLY A 90 23.74 4.35 5.83
CA GLY A 90 22.85 5.15 6.68
C GLY A 90 22.53 6.53 6.10
N LYS A 91 22.63 6.70 4.77
CA LYS A 91 22.43 7.98 4.08
C LYS A 91 21.01 8.54 4.23
N ASP A 92 19.98 7.68 4.10
CA ASP A 92 18.57 8.07 4.28
C ASP A 92 17.78 6.98 5.00
N MET A 93 17.90 6.92 6.33
CA MET A 93 17.09 6.03 7.16
C MET A 93 15.59 6.35 7.12
N ALA A 94 15.20 7.57 6.70
CA ALA A 94 13.79 7.89 6.53
C ALA A 94 13.21 7.20 5.30
N ALA A 95 13.97 7.03 4.22
CA ALA A 95 13.58 6.20 3.08
C ALA A 95 13.35 4.75 3.51
N VAL A 96 14.28 4.16 4.27
CA VAL A 96 14.14 2.80 4.82
C VAL A 96 12.86 2.65 5.63
N GLN A 97 12.59 3.61 6.51
CA GLN A 97 11.36 3.63 7.30
C GLN A 97 10.11 3.73 6.41
N ARG A 98 10.10 4.59 5.39
CA ARG A 98 8.98 4.72 4.44
C ARG A 98 8.71 3.41 3.70
N THR A 99 9.74 2.74 3.19
CA THR A 99 9.60 1.45 2.49
C THR A 99 8.97 0.39 3.40
N LEU A 100 9.46 0.25 4.63
CA LEU A 100 8.94 -0.73 5.59
C LEU A 100 7.49 -0.43 6.01
N MET A 101 7.16 0.85 6.22
CA MET A 101 5.78 1.27 6.50
C MET A 101 4.85 0.99 5.31
N ALA A 102 5.32 1.22 4.09
CA ALA A 102 4.57 0.93 2.87
C ALA A 102 4.35 -0.58 2.69
N LEU A 103 5.37 -1.39 2.98
CA LEU A 103 5.30 -2.85 2.94
C LEU A 103 4.30 -3.41 3.98
N GLY A 104 4.38 -2.97 5.24
CA GLY A 104 3.44 -3.39 6.28
C GLY A 104 2.00 -3.00 5.98
N SER A 105 1.79 -1.77 5.47
CA SER A 105 0.46 -1.32 5.02
C SER A 105 -0.10 -2.18 3.88
N LEU A 106 0.75 -2.58 2.92
CA LEU A 106 0.34 -3.49 1.84
C LEU A 106 0.02 -4.89 2.37
N ALA A 107 0.81 -5.42 3.29
CA ALA A 107 0.57 -6.73 3.90
C ALA A 107 -0.79 -6.79 4.61
N VAL A 108 -1.12 -5.79 5.44
CA VAL A 108 -2.44 -5.70 6.10
C VAL A 108 -3.57 -5.53 5.08
N THR A 109 -3.30 -4.91 3.93
CA THR A 109 -4.31 -4.70 2.88
C THR A 109 -4.60 -5.95 2.06
N LYS A 110 -3.60 -6.82 1.85
CA LYS A 110 -3.78 -8.05 1.06
C LYS A 110 -4.65 -9.09 1.76
N ASP A 111 -4.63 -9.12 3.08
CA ASP A 111 -5.45 -10.03 3.91
C ASP A 111 -5.34 -11.52 3.49
N ASP A 112 -4.13 -11.93 3.12
CA ASP A 112 -3.79 -13.28 2.63
C ASP A 112 -3.46 -14.28 3.76
N GLY A 113 -3.65 -13.87 5.02
CA GLY A 113 -3.32 -14.65 6.21
C GLY A 113 -1.83 -14.78 6.52
N CYS A 114 -0.93 -14.14 5.76
CA CYS A 114 0.51 -14.19 5.99
C CYS A 114 1.01 -13.07 6.92
N TYR A 115 0.24 -11.98 7.07
CA TYR A 115 0.53 -10.91 8.02
C TYR A 115 0.34 -11.39 9.48
N LYS A 116 1.28 -11.01 10.36
CA LYS A 116 1.28 -11.29 11.79
C LYS A 116 1.47 -10.00 12.58
N GLY A 117 0.82 -9.93 13.74
CA GLY A 117 0.84 -8.78 14.63
C GLY A 117 -0.46 -7.99 14.59
N ASP A 118 -0.48 -6.85 15.26
CA ASP A 118 -1.67 -6.01 15.35
C ASP A 118 -1.88 -5.27 14.02
N PRO A 119 -3.05 -5.44 13.34
CA PRO A 119 -3.37 -4.69 12.14
C PRO A 119 -3.43 -3.17 12.34
N SER A 120 -3.63 -2.68 13.57
CA SER A 120 -3.70 -1.25 13.91
C SER A 120 -2.36 -0.52 13.72
N TRP A 121 -1.25 -1.24 13.66
CA TRP A 121 0.09 -0.68 13.43
C TRP A 121 0.28 -0.10 12.03
N PHE A 122 -0.57 -0.48 11.07
CA PHE A 122 -0.51 0.00 9.70
C PHE A 122 -1.89 0.43 9.19
N HIS A 123 -1.89 1.35 8.23
CA HIS A 123 -3.11 1.78 7.57
C HIS A 123 -3.40 0.87 6.38
N ARG A 124 -4.65 0.43 6.23
CA ARG A 124 -5.08 -0.27 5.02
C ARG A 124 -5.06 0.68 3.84
N LYS A 125 -4.44 0.27 2.73
CA LYS A 125 -4.49 1.00 1.46
C LYS A 125 -5.85 0.78 0.81
N ALA A 126 -6.36 1.82 0.14
CA ALA A 126 -7.57 1.69 -0.65
C ALA A 126 -7.35 0.72 -1.80
N GLN A 127 -8.20 -0.31 -1.90
CA GLN A 127 -8.23 -1.22 -3.05
C GLN A 127 -9.32 -0.76 -4.03
N GLN A 128 -9.06 -0.94 -5.33
CA GLN A 128 -10.06 -0.65 -6.35
C GLN A 128 -11.21 -1.65 -6.22
N ASN A 129 -12.38 -1.19 -5.79
CA ASN A 129 -13.60 -1.98 -5.84
C ASN A 129 -14.20 -1.91 -7.26
N ARG A 130 -13.76 -2.82 -8.15
CA ARG A 130 -14.36 -2.97 -9.47
C ARG A 130 -15.73 -3.62 -9.32
N ARG A 131 -16.79 -2.82 -9.37
CA ARG A 131 -18.17 -3.30 -9.38
C ARG A 131 -18.42 -4.00 -10.73
N GLY A 132 -18.57 -5.32 -10.70
CA GLY A 132 -19.11 -6.07 -11.83
C GLY A 132 -20.63 -5.97 -11.80
N PHE A 133 -21.22 -5.44 -12.86
CA PHE A 133 -22.66 -5.49 -13.07
C PHE A 133 -22.96 -6.69 -13.97
N SER A 134 -24.05 -7.42 -13.71
CA SER A 134 -24.49 -8.46 -14.63
C SER A 134 -24.92 -7.83 -15.96
N GLU A 135 -24.84 -8.59 -17.04
CA GLU A 135 -25.25 -8.12 -18.37
C GLU A 135 -26.72 -7.68 -18.38
N GLU A 136 -27.57 -8.40 -17.65
CA GLU A 136 -28.97 -8.03 -17.45
C GLU A 136 -29.12 -6.72 -16.67
N GLN A 137 -28.32 -6.50 -15.61
CA GLN A 137 -28.34 -5.25 -14.85
C GLN A 137 -27.83 -4.05 -15.68
N LEU A 138 -26.83 -4.27 -16.55
CA LEU A 138 -26.37 -3.26 -17.52
C LEU A 138 -27.46 -2.93 -18.54
N ARG A 139 -28.16 -3.96 -19.06
CA ARG A 139 -29.28 -3.80 -20.01
C ARG A 139 -30.48 -3.08 -19.38
N GLN A 140 -30.82 -3.41 -18.14
CA GLN A 140 -31.84 -2.68 -17.38
C GLN A 140 -31.42 -1.23 -17.16
N GLY A 141 -30.14 -0.98 -16.88
CA GLY A 141 -29.59 0.37 -16.77
C GLY A 141 -29.70 1.23 -18.03
N GLN A 142 -29.64 0.63 -19.24
CA GLN A 142 -29.85 1.35 -20.50
C GLN A 142 -31.28 1.91 -20.63
N ASN A 143 -32.26 1.25 -20.00
CA ASN A 143 -33.66 1.67 -20.01
C ASN A 143 -34.01 2.65 -18.87
N VAL A 144 -33.09 2.85 -17.91
CA VAL A 144 -33.25 3.85 -16.86
C VAL A 144 -32.82 5.21 -17.41
N ILE A 145 -33.79 6.02 -17.81
CA ILE A 145 -33.57 7.43 -18.12
C ILE A 145 -33.22 8.13 -16.81
N GLY A 146 -31.93 8.41 -16.59
CA GLY A 146 -31.47 9.21 -15.47
C GLY A 146 -32.19 10.56 -15.43
N LEU A 147 -32.55 11.00 -14.21
CA LEU A 147 -33.19 12.29 -13.87
C LEU A 147 -32.98 13.32 -14.97
N GLN A 148 -34.08 13.61 -15.70
CA GLN A 148 -34.23 14.62 -16.75
C GLN A 148 -32.96 15.43 -16.97
N MET A 149 -32.09 14.96 -17.86
CA MET A 149 -31.09 15.81 -18.49
C MET A 149 -31.86 16.99 -19.08
N GLY A 150 -31.84 18.10 -18.36
CA GLY A 150 -32.52 19.34 -18.70
C GLY A 150 -32.02 19.81 -20.05
N SER A 151 -32.65 19.33 -21.11
CA SER A 151 -32.58 19.99 -22.40
C SER A 151 -33.49 21.20 -22.29
N ASN A 152 -32.89 22.32 -21.95
CA ASN A 152 -33.43 23.66 -22.11
C ASN A 152 -33.59 24.07 -23.59
N LYS A 153 -33.40 23.16 -24.56
CA LYS A 153 -33.75 23.37 -25.99
C LYS A 153 -35.26 23.30 -26.23
N GLY A 154 -36.04 24.01 -25.42
CA GLY A 154 -37.50 24.07 -25.54
C GLY A 154 -38.18 24.93 -24.47
N ALA A 155 -37.51 25.20 -23.33
CA ALA A 155 -37.99 26.20 -22.38
C ALA A 155 -37.65 27.60 -22.90
N SER A 156 -38.36 28.04 -23.94
CA SER A 156 -38.34 29.46 -24.31
C SER A 156 -38.90 30.26 -23.14
N GLN A 157 -38.25 31.35 -22.74
CA GLN A 157 -38.73 32.29 -21.72
C GLN A 157 -40.08 32.94 -22.09
N SER A 158 -40.61 32.67 -23.29
CA SER A 158 -41.94 33.04 -23.74
C SER A 158 -43.01 32.44 -22.80
N GLY A 159 -43.50 33.24 -21.86
CA GLY A 159 -44.56 32.87 -20.91
C GLY A 159 -44.14 32.78 -19.45
N MET A 160 -42.86 32.93 -19.11
CA MET A 160 -42.45 33.07 -17.71
C MET A 160 -42.74 34.51 -17.24
N THR A 161 -43.73 34.68 -16.39
CA THR A 161 -44.07 35.97 -15.77
C THR A 161 -42.90 36.42 -14.90
N GLY A 162 -42.22 37.51 -15.28
CA GLY A 162 -41.18 38.13 -14.46
C GLY A 162 -41.70 38.56 -13.09
N TYR A 163 -40.81 38.59 -12.10
CA TYR A 163 -41.11 39.09 -10.76
C TYR A 163 -41.72 40.50 -10.85
N GLY A 164 -42.95 40.67 -10.34
CA GLY A 164 -43.61 41.97 -10.23
C GLY A 164 -44.86 42.19 -11.11
N MET A 165 -45.38 41.18 -11.83
CA MET A 165 -46.62 41.38 -12.59
C MET A 165 -47.87 41.45 -11.68
N PRO A 166 -48.78 42.42 -11.89
CA PRO A 166 -50.01 42.53 -11.12
C PRO A 166 -51.01 41.40 -11.46
N ARG A 167 -51.74 40.92 -10.46
CA ARG A 167 -52.75 39.86 -10.61
C ARG A 167 -53.96 40.37 -11.40
N GLN A 168 -54.34 39.68 -12.46
CA GLN A 168 -55.64 39.91 -13.11
C GLN A 168 -56.74 39.28 -12.23
N ILE A 169 -57.71 40.11 -11.86
CA ILE A 169 -58.92 39.71 -11.13
C ILE A 169 -60.05 39.70 -12.17
N ILE A 170 -60.73 38.57 -12.31
CA ILE A 170 -62.00 38.42 -13.05
C ILE A 170 -63.11 38.33 -12.02
#